data_AF-A0AAP0ELG7-F1
#
_entry.id   AF-A0AAP0ELG7-F1
#
_cell.length_a   1.000
_cell.length_b   1.000
_cell.length_c   1.000
_cell.angle_alpha   90.00
_cell.angle_beta   90.00
_cell.angle_gamma   90.00
#
_symmetry.space_group_name_H-M   'P 1'
#
loop_
_entity.id
_entity.type
_entity.pdbx_description
1 polymer ?
#
loop_
_entity_poly.entity_id
_entity_poly.type
_entity_poly.pdbx_seq_one_letter_code
_entity_poly.pdbx_strand_id
1 'polypeptide(L)'
;MAKLLKTLNPLRFWFSIAIITLLVSVAIAKSQKAITDAEVRSKKNACYSDIESGMWGSRCKSSVIAKENCALRCLSPECYELIYGSDPLEEGEKDYTRSQEYKYCMYSLSIGESIDGIKGSFDR
;
A
#
# COMPACT_ATOMS: atom_id res chain seq x y z
N MET A 1 13.65 -36.43 -45.93
CA MET A 1 12.89 -36.40 -44.67
C MET A 1 12.26 -35.02 -44.51
N ALA A 2 11.00 -34.83 -44.87
CA ALA A 2 10.32 -33.53 -44.68
C ALA A 2 8.79 -33.73 -44.66
N LYS A 3 8.27 -34.31 -43.57
CA LYS A 3 6.85 -34.25 -43.22
C LYS A 3 6.73 -33.96 -41.74
N LEU A 4 7.05 -32.73 -41.34
CA LEU A 4 6.74 -32.27 -39.98
C LEU A 4 6.42 -30.78 -39.91
N LEU A 5 5.70 -30.23 -40.89
CA LEU A 5 4.91 -29.02 -40.65
C LEU A 5 3.44 -29.38 -40.80
N LYS A 6 2.90 -29.96 -39.73
CA LYS A 6 1.44 -30.00 -39.53
C LYS A 6 0.99 -28.56 -39.37
N THR A 7 0.06 -28.17 -40.22
CA THR A 7 -0.71 -26.92 -40.22
C THR A 7 -0.99 -26.42 -38.80
N LEU A 8 -0.24 -25.39 -38.37
CA LEU A 8 -0.57 -24.65 -37.18
C LEU A 8 -1.88 -23.90 -37.47
N ASN A 9 -2.96 -24.36 -36.86
CA ASN A 9 -4.26 -23.70 -36.98
C ASN A 9 -4.14 -22.30 -36.33
N PRO A 10 -4.24 -21.20 -37.10
CA PRO A 10 -3.96 -19.86 -36.58
C PRO A 10 -4.83 -19.53 -35.37
N LEU A 11 -6.07 -20.03 -35.33
CA LEU A 11 -6.98 -19.84 -34.21
C LEU A 11 -6.45 -20.44 -32.89
N ARG A 12 -5.77 -21.59 -32.95
CA ARG A 12 -5.15 -22.22 -31.77
C ARG A 12 -3.93 -21.44 -31.29
N PHE A 13 -3.18 -20.84 -32.20
CA PHE A 13 -2.04 -19.98 -31.85
C PHE A 13 -2.50 -18.70 -31.14
N TRP A 14 -3.54 -18.04 -31.65
CA TRP A 14 -4.15 -16.87 -31.02
C TRP A 14 -4.75 -17.17 -29.64
N PHE A 15 -5.42 -18.31 -29.47
CA PHE A 15 -5.92 -18.74 -28.16
C PHE A 15 -4.79 -19.00 -27.16
N SER A 16 -3.72 -19.65 -27.57
CA SER A 16 -2.55 -19.87 -26.71
C SER A 16 -1.89 -18.56 -26.29
N ILE A 17 -1.76 -17.59 -27.20
CA ILE A 17 -1.23 -16.26 -26.86
C ILE A 17 -2.14 -15.55 -25.86
N ALA A 18 -3.46 -15.58 -26.05
CA ALA A 18 -4.42 -14.95 -25.14
C ALA A 18 -4.40 -15.57 -23.72
N ILE A 19 -4.19 -16.89 -23.62
CA ILE A 19 -4.04 -17.58 -22.33
C ILE A 19 -2.72 -17.18 -21.66
N ILE A 20 -1.62 -17.12 -22.42
CA ILE A 20 -0.31 -16.73 -21.90
C ILE A 20 -0.34 -15.27 -21.41
N THR A 21 -0.97 -14.35 -22.15
CA THR A 21 -1.08 -12.95 -21.73
C THR A 21 -1.90 -12.81 -20.44
N LEU A 22 -3.00 -13.56 -20.31
CA LEU A 22 -3.81 -13.59 -19.09
C LEU A 22 -3.02 -14.10 -17.86
N LEU A 23 -2.20 -15.14 -18.05
CA LEU A 23 -1.37 -15.70 -16.97
C LEU A 23 -0.24 -14.77 -16.53
N VAL A 24 0.37 -14.02 -17.46
CA VAL A 24 1.42 -13.04 -17.14
C VAL A 24 0.87 -11.87 -16.30
N SER A 25 -0.39 -11.46 -16.52
CA SER A 25 -1.03 -10.39 -15.73
C SER A 25 -1.15 -10.74 -14.24
N VAL A 26 -1.36 -12.02 -13.91
CA VAL A 26 -1.52 -12.46 -12.51
C VAL A 26 -0.18 -12.55 -11.77
N ALA A 27 0.91 -12.89 -12.48
CA ALA A 27 2.22 -13.09 -11.86
C ALA A 27 2.94 -11.79 -11.44
N ILE A 28 2.58 -10.64 -12.01
CA ILE A 28 3.17 -9.34 -11.65
C ILE A 28 2.62 -8.81 -10.31
N ALA A 29 1.61 -9.48 -9.73
CA ALA A 29 0.79 -8.93 -8.65
C ALA A 29 1.39 -8.95 -7.23
N LYS A 30 2.61 -9.44 -6.95
CA LYS A 30 3.18 -9.38 -5.58
C LYS A 30 4.70 -9.53 -5.55
N SER A 31 5.44 -8.45 -5.82
CA SER A 31 6.82 -8.37 -5.32
C SER A 31 6.73 -8.00 -3.84
N GLN A 32 6.87 -9.00 -2.96
CA GLN A 32 6.94 -8.84 -1.50
C GLN A 32 8.30 -8.25 -1.12
N LYS A 33 8.51 -6.99 -1.47
CA LYS A 33 9.71 -6.25 -1.11
C LYS A 33 9.40 -5.40 0.10
N ALA A 34 10.25 -5.48 1.11
CA ALA A 34 10.21 -4.59 2.25
C ALA A 34 10.22 -3.13 1.78
N ILE A 35 9.22 -2.36 2.24
CA ILE A 35 9.16 -0.92 2.01
C ILE A 35 10.32 -0.24 2.73
N THR A 36 10.94 0.73 2.06
CA THR A 36 12.04 1.50 2.64
C THR A 36 11.53 2.81 3.22
N ASP A 37 12.23 3.39 4.19
CA ASP A 37 11.89 4.70 4.76
C ASP A 37 11.82 5.81 3.69
N ALA A 38 12.69 5.74 2.68
CA ALA A 38 12.67 6.68 1.56
C ALA A 38 11.36 6.56 0.75
N GLU A 39 10.90 5.33 0.53
CA GLU A 39 9.64 5.08 -0.17
C GLU A 39 8.42 5.51 0.67
N VAL A 40 8.43 5.22 1.97
CA VAL A 40 7.40 5.71 2.92
C VAL A 40 7.33 7.23 2.88
N ARG A 41 8.48 7.92 2.98
CA ARG A 41 8.55 9.38 2.92
C ARG A 41 8.04 9.92 1.59
N SER A 42 8.42 9.29 0.47
CA SER A 42 7.98 9.68 -0.86
C SER A 42 6.45 9.55 -1.00
N LYS A 43 5.89 8.41 -0.62
CA LYS A 43 4.43 8.15 -0.64
C LYS A 43 3.68 9.12 0.28
N LYS A 44 4.21 9.41 1.46
CA LYS A 44 3.62 10.38 2.39
C LYS A 44 3.61 11.80 1.82
N ASN A 45 4.67 12.21 1.12
CA ASN A 45 4.70 13.50 0.43
C ASN A 45 3.65 13.58 -0.69
N ALA A 46 3.44 12.49 -1.43
CA ALA A 46 2.36 12.41 -2.41
C ALA A 46 0.98 12.60 -1.75
N CYS A 47 0.75 11.93 -0.61
CA CYS A 47 -0.47 12.13 0.18
C CYS A 47 -0.68 13.58 0.63
N TYR A 48 0.38 14.29 1.06
CA TYR A 48 0.26 15.71 1.37
C TYR A 48 -0.11 16.54 0.14
N SER A 49 0.47 16.25 -1.02
CA SER A 49 0.13 16.93 -2.27
C SER A 49 -1.34 16.71 -2.64
N ASP A 50 -1.83 15.48 -2.50
CA ASP A 50 -3.22 15.13 -2.78
C ASP A 50 -4.18 15.83 -1.81
N ILE A 51 -3.84 15.92 -0.53
CA ILE A 51 -4.62 16.69 0.45
C ILE A 51 -4.65 18.17 0.05
N GLU A 52 -3.50 18.74 -0.36
CA GLU A 52 -3.42 20.14 -0.79
C GLU A 52 -4.19 20.43 -2.06
N SER A 53 -4.37 19.46 -2.96
CA SER A 53 -5.23 19.60 -4.13
C SER A 53 -6.72 19.82 -3.77
N GLY A 54 -7.13 19.50 -2.55
CA GLY A 54 -8.52 19.64 -2.08
C GLY A 54 -9.39 18.38 -2.24
N MET A 55 -8.86 17.29 -2.82
CA MET A 55 -9.59 16.03 -3.01
C MET A 55 -10.00 15.34 -1.71
N TRP A 56 -9.35 15.66 -0.59
CA TRP A 56 -9.61 15.07 0.73
C TRP A 56 -10.59 15.87 1.59
N GLY A 57 -11.19 16.94 1.04
CA GLY A 57 -12.15 17.80 1.73
C GLY A 57 -11.51 18.79 2.72
N SER A 58 -12.30 19.78 3.16
CA SER A 58 -11.82 20.87 4.01
C SER A 58 -11.34 20.42 5.40
N ARG A 59 -11.88 19.29 5.92
CA ARG A 59 -11.47 18.73 7.22
C ARG A 59 -9.98 18.38 7.26
N CYS A 60 -9.41 17.85 6.18
CA CYS A 60 -7.99 17.52 6.13
C CYS A 60 -7.07 18.75 6.08
N LYS A 61 -7.64 19.96 6.02
CA LYS A 61 -6.92 21.23 6.03
C LYS A 61 -7.25 22.10 7.25
N SER A 62 -8.09 21.62 8.17
CA SER A 62 -8.52 22.43 9.32
C SER A 62 -7.39 22.69 10.32
N SER A 63 -6.38 21.81 10.35
CA SER A 63 -5.21 21.96 11.20
C SER A 63 -4.05 21.08 10.72
N VAL A 64 -2.88 21.23 11.35
CA VAL A 64 -1.70 20.42 11.06
C VAL A 64 -1.96 18.95 11.40
N ILE A 65 -2.61 18.67 12.53
CA ILE A 65 -2.90 17.28 12.93
C ILE A 65 -4.04 16.68 12.13
N ALA A 66 -5.04 17.46 11.73
CA ALA A 66 -6.05 16.97 10.80
C ALA A 66 -5.44 16.56 9.45
N LYS A 67 -4.50 17.37 8.93
CA LYS A 67 -3.70 17.04 7.74
C LYS A 67 -2.87 15.78 7.95
N GLU A 68 -2.25 15.63 9.11
CA GLU A 68 -1.44 14.46 9.44
C GLU A 68 -2.25 13.17 9.52
N ASN A 69 -3.39 13.18 10.23
CA ASN A 69 -4.33 12.06 10.27
C ASN A 69 -4.79 11.64 8.87
N CYS A 70 -5.13 12.60 8.00
CA CYS A 70 -5.49 12.30 6.62
C CYS A 70 -4.31 11.74 5.82
N ALA A 71 -3.09 12.25 6.03
CA ALA A 71 -1.91 11.77 5.34
C ALA A 71 -1.55 10.33 5.75
N LEU A 72 -1.69 9.98 7.03
CA LEU A 72 -1.52 8.61 7.51
C LEU A 72 -2.57 7.68 6.92
N ARG A 73 -3.85 8.08 6.93
CA ARG A 73 -4.91 7.30 6.30
C ARG A 73 -4.72 7.12 4.79
N CYS A 74 -4.22 8.14 4.10
CA CYS A 74 -3.83 8.05 2.69
C CYS A 74 -2.68 7.07 2.47
N LEU A 75 -1.65 7.13 3.32
CA LEU A 75 -0.44 6.34 3.19
C LEU A 75 -0.71 4.84 3.38
N SER A 76 -1.54 4.48 4.36
CA SER A 76 -2.14 3.14 4.48
C SER A 76 -3.41 3.20 5.32
N PRO A 77 -4.59 2.99 4.70
CA PRO A 77 -5.84 2.92 5.43
C PRO A 77 -5.86 1.81 6.49
N GLU A 78 -5.23 0.68 6.19
CA GLU A 78 -5.21 -0.51 7.06
C GLU A 78 -4.39 -0.27 8.33
N CYS A 79 -3.17 0.28 8.19
CA CYS A 79 -2.34 0.62 9.34
C CYS A 79 -2.90 1.80 10.13
N TYR A 80 -3.54 2.77 9.46
CA TYR A 80 -4.20 3.86 10.14
C TYR A 80 -5.35 3.35 11.01
N GLU A 81 -6.22 2.50 10.47
CA GLU A 81 -7.35 1.96 11.22
C GLU A 81 -6.87 1.13 12.42
N LEU A 82 -5.87 0.28 12.22
CA LEU A 82 -5.30 -0.55 13.28
C LEU A 82 -4.74 0.31 14.43
N ILE A 83 -3.92 1.30 14.11
CA ILE A 83 -3.14 2.05 15.10
C ILE A 83 -3.92 3.25 15.64
N TYR A 84 -4.51 4.05 14.75
CA TYR A 84 -5.11 5.35 15.04
C TYR A 84 -6.64 5.39 14.91
N GLY A 85 -7.29 4.37 14.34
CA GLY A 85 -8.72 4.41 13.99
C GLY A 85 -9.63 4.69 15.20
N SER A 86 -9.32 4.09 16.35
CA SER A 86 -10.07 4.28 17.60
C SER A 86 -9.70 5.57 18.34
N ASP A 87 -8.49 6.09 18.12
CA ASP A 87 -7.89 7.18 18.87
C ASP A 87 -6.96 7.99 17.96
N PRO A 88 -7.52 8.87 17.11
CA PRO A 88 -6.75 9.67 16.16
C PRO A 88 -5.79 10.63 16.85
N LEU A 89 -4.77 11.09 16.12
CA LEU A 89 -3.83 12.05 16.69
C LEU A 89 -4.54 13.35 17.12
N GLU A 90 -4.14 13.87 18.28
CA GLU A 90 -4.65 15.13 18.84
C GLU A 90 -3.66 16.30 18.69
N GLU A 91 -4.16 17.54 18.79
CA GLU A 91 -3.33 18.74 18.75
C GLU A 91 -2.34 18.79 19.93
N GLY A 92 -1.05 18.90 19.61
CA GLY A 92 0.03 18.93 20.62
C GLY A 92 0.50 17.55 21.11
N GLU A 93 -0.08 16.46 20.61
CA GLU A 93 0.33 15.11 20.96
C GLU A 93 1.73 14.78 20.43
N LYS A 94 2.54 14.11 21.27
CA LYS A 94 3.81 13.51 20.85
C LYS A 94 3.72 12.01 20.91
N ASP A 95 3.52 11.40 19.75
CA ASP A 95 3.25 9.99 19.66
C ASP A 95 4.45 9.19 19.11
N TYR A 96 5.38 8.86 19.99
CA TYR A 96 6.57 8.09 19.62
C TYR A 96 6.26 6.60 19.46
N THR A 97 5.47 6.02 20.35
CA THR A 97 5.22 4.58 20.36
C THR A 97 4.37 4.16 19.17
N ARG A 98 3.16 4.72 19.01
CA ARG A 98 2.25 4.31 17.93
C ARG A 98 2.80 4.68 16.55
N SER A 99 3.65 5.70 16.45
CA SER A 99 4.35 5.99 15.19
C SER A 99 5.36 4.92 14.78
N GLN A 100 5.99 4.20 15.73
CA GLN A 100 6.79 3.01 15.42
C GLN A 100 5.90 1.83 15.04
N GLU A 101 4.78 1.62 15.74
CA GLU A 101 3.82 0.56 15.42
C GLU A 101 3.26 0.72 14.01
N TYR A 102 2.93 1.96 13.63
CA TYR A 102 2.49 2.29 12.28
C TYR A 102 3.56 1.98 11.23
N LYS A 103 4.83 2.32 11.48
CA LYS A 103 5.94 1.98 10.59
C LYS A 103 6.14 0.47 10.47
N TYR A 104 6.04 -0.25 11.59
CA TYR A 104 6.15 -1.70 11.60
C TYR A 104 5.00 -2.36 10.85
N CYS A 105 3.76 -1.87 11.02
CA CYS A 105 2.61 -2.30 10.24
C CYS A 105 2.83 -2.13 8.72
N MET A 106 3.32 -0.97 8.30
CA MET A 106 3.66 -0.71 6.89
C MET A 106 4.71 -1.68 6.36
N TYR A 107 5.72 -1.99 7.17
CA TYR A 107 6.73 -2.99 6.85
C TYR A 107 6.11 -4.38 6.69
N SER A 108 5.35 -4.87 7.67
CA SER A 108 4.71 -6.18 7.64
C SER A 108 3.78 -6.34 6.43
N LEU A 109 2.96 -5.34 6.12
CA LEU A 109 2.11 -5.35 4.92
C LEU A 109 2.93 -5.46 3.63
N SER A 110 4.07 -4.75 3.54
CA SER A 110 4.90 -4.74 2.33
C SER A 110 5.54 -6.09 2.01
N ILE A 111 5.82 -6.91 3.03
CA ILE A 111 6.34 -8.28 2.88
C ILE A 111 5.24 -9.35 2.93
N GLY A 112 3.98 -8.94 3.16
CA GLY A 112 2.82 -9.83 3.20
C GLY A 112 2.69 -10.64 4.50
N GLU A 113 3.24 -10.15 5.60
CA GLU A 113 3.02 -10.69 6.94
C GLU A 113 1.68 -10.21 7.51
N SER A 114 1.18 -10.93 8.52
CA SER A 114 0.00 -10.48 9.29
C SER A 114 0.34 -9.23 10.11
N ILE A 115 -0.66 -8.36 10.26
CA ILE A 115 -0.59 -7.15 11.10
C ILE A 115 -1.26 -7.33 12.47
N ASP A 116 -1.76 -8.54 12.75
CA ASP A 116 -2.42 -8.86 14.02
C ASP A 116 -1.44 -8.75 15.18
N GLY A 117 -1.83 -8.05 16.24
CA GLY A 117 -1.03 -7.88 17.45
C GLY A 117 0.08 -6.83 17.36
N ILE A 118 0.16 -6.04 16.28
CA ILE A 118 1.12 -4.92 16.19
C ILE A 118 0.75 -3.80 17.16
N LYS A 119 -0.53 -3.48 17.30
CA LYS A 119 -1.00 -2.44 18.23
C LYS A 119 -0.66 -2.82 19.67
N GLY A 120 0.05 -1.95 20.38
CA GLY A 120 0.53 -2.15 21.75
C GLY A 120 1.76 -3.06 21.88
N SER A 121 2.39 -3.46 20.77
CA SER A 121 3.57 -4.33 20.82
C SER A 121 4.83 -3.61 21.33
N PHE A 122 4.80 -2.27 21.37
CA PHE A 122 5.91 -1.42 21.81
C PHE A 122 5.67 -0.74 23.17
N ASP A 123 4.59 -1.06 23.90
CA ASP A 123 4.22 -0.44 25.19
C ASP A 123 5.07 -0.92 26.40
N ARG A 124 6.35 -1.20 26.20
CA ARG A 124 7.26 -1.70 27.26
C ARG A 124 7.72 -0.62 28.24
#